data_AF-A0A2E8E6A6-F1
#
_entry.id   AF-A0A2E8E6A6-F1
#
_cell.length_a   1.000
_cell.length_b   1.000
_cell.length_c   1.000
_cell.angle_alpha   90.00
_cell.angle_beta   90.00
_cell.angle_gamma   90.00
#
_symmetry.space_group_name_H-M   'P 1'
#
loop_
_entity.id
_entity.type
_entity.pdbx_description
1 polymer ?
#
loop_
_entity_poly.entity_id
_entity_poly.type
_entity_poly.pdbx_seq_one_letter_code
_entity_poly.pdbx_strand_id
1 'polypeptide(L)'
;MDNDGAEIAVLLWTFLACEHAGIPPEVVFHPYGYKGDSEWLIEQFSSGNYIGLPLLQWYDMVSESDDPETGLPRVIRWVRE
;
A
#
# COMPACT_ATOMS: atom_id res chain seq x y z
N MET A 1 -0.20 13.14 15.51
CA MET A 1 0.02 12.38 14.26
C MET A 1 -1.24 12.59 13.45
N ASP A 2 -1.15 13.33 12.35
CA ASP A 2 -2.33 13.65 11.56
C ASP A 2 -2.93 12.37 11.00
N ASN A 3 -4.23 12.17 11.22
CA ASN A 3 -4.97 10.95 10.88
C ASN A 3 -4.83 10.60 9.38
N ASP A 4 -4.74 11.63 8.55
CA ASP A 4 -4.67 11.54 7.09
C ASP A 4 -3.38 10.86 6.61
N GLY A 5 -2.24 11.10 7.28
CA GLY A 5 -0.98 10.43 6.94
C GLY A 5 -1.00 8.95 7.27
N ALA A 6 -1.63 8.58 8.39
CA ALA A 6 -1.80 7.18 8.77
C ALA A 6 -2.76 6.45 7.81
N GLU A 7 -3.84 7.10 7.38
CA GLU A 7 -4.77 6.56 6.38
C GLU A 7 -4.04 6.23 5.07
N ILE A 8 -3.27 7.17 4.52
CA ILE A 8 -2.49 6.94 3.29
C ILE A 8 -1.51 5.77 3.44
N ALA A 9 -0.82 5.66 4.57
CA ALA A 9 0.08 4.52 4.82
C ALA A 9 -0.67 3.18 4.87
N VAL A 10 -1.88 3.16 5.45
CA VAL A 10 -2.75 1.97 5.48
C VAL A 10 -3.25 1.61 4.08
N LEU A 11 -3.55 2.59 3.22
CA LEU A 11 -3.95 2.33 1.82
C LEU A 11 -2.83 1.61 1.07
N LEU A 12 -1.60 2.13 1.12
CA LEU A 12 -0.46 1.48 0.47
C LEU A 12 -0.19 0.09 1.06
N TRP A 13 -0.24 -0.05 2.39
CA TRP A 13 -0.08 -1.36 3.04
C TRP A 13 -1.14 -2.36 2.55
N THR A 14 -2.38 -1.92 2.39
CA THR A 14 -3.49 -2.75 1.91
C THR A 14 -3.27 -3.20 0.48
N PHE A 15 -2.79 -2.30 -0.39
CA PHE A 15 -2.42 -2.64 -1.76
C PHE A 15 -1.30 -3.69 -1.80
N LEU A 16 -0.20 -3.47 -1.06
CA LEU A 16 0.91 -4.43 -1.00
C LEU A 16 0.47 -5.79 -0.43
N ALA A 17 -0.46 -5.80 0.54
CA ALA A 17 -1.04 -7.03 1.07
C ALA A 17 -1.88 -7.79 0.03
N CYS A 18 -2.62 -7.07 -0.82
CA CYS A 18 -3.36 -7.68 -1.93
C CYS A 18 -2.41 -8.37 -2.92
N GLU A 19 -1.36 -7.67 -3.34
CA GLU A 19 -0.33 -8.20 -4.24
C GLU A 19 0.37 -9.43 -3.63
N HIS A 20 0.76 -9.35 -2.35
CA HIS A 20 1.39 -10.47 -1.64
C HIS A 20 0.46 -11.69 -1.50
N ALA A 21 -0.83 -11.47 -1.27
CA ALA A 21 -1.82 -12.53 -1.11
C ALA A 21 -2.39 -13.06 -2.43
N GLY A 22 -2.05 -12.45 -3.58
CA GLY A 22 -2.66 -12.76 -4.87
C GLY A 22 -4.16 -12.42 -4.95
N ILE A 23 -4.60 -11.42 -4.18
CA ILE A 23 -5.98 -10.94 -4.18
C ILE A 23 -6.05 -9.74 -5.15
N PRO A 24 -6.97 -9.73 -6.13
CA PRO A 24 -7.14 -8.57 -6.99
C PRO A 24 -7.47 -7.31 -6.17
N PRO A 25 -6.72 -6.21 -6.30
CA PRO A 25 -6.94 -4.99 -5.51
C PRO A 25 -8.38 -4.48 -5.56
N GLU A 26 -9.10 -4.64 -6.68
CA GLU A 26 -10.49 -4.21 -6.87
C GLU A 26 -11.48 -4.90 -5.90
N VAL A 27 -11.11 -6.06 -5.35
CA VAL A 27 -11.93 -6.76 -4.33
C VAL A 27 -11.89 -6.02 -3.00
N VAL A 28 -10.75 -5.41 -2.66
CA VAL A 28 -10.54 -4.69 -1.39
C VAL A 28 -10.79 -3.19 -1.55
N PHE A 29 -10.34 -2.61 -2.65
CA PHE A 29 -10.63 -1.25 -3.11
C PHE A 29 -11.96 -1.23 -3.88
N HIS A 30 -13.04 -1.52 -3.15
CA HIS A 30 -14.37 -1.62 -3.76
C HIS A 30 -14.77 -0.29 -4.45
N PRO A 31 -15.39 -0.31 -5.65
CA PRO A 31 -15.58 0.91 -6.48
C PRO A 31 -16.27 2.10 -5.80
N TYR A 32 -17.14 1.85 -4.81
CA TYR A 32 -17.84 2.88 -4.03
C TYR A 32 -17.15 3.25 -2.71
N GLY A 33 -15.96 2.70 -2.47
CA GLY A 33 -15.12 2.93 -1.30
C GLY A 33 -14.24 4.16 -1.46
N TYR A 34 -13.58 4.53 -0.37
CA TYR A 34 -12.53 5.57 -0.37
C TYR A 34 -12.99 6.87 -1.05
N LYS A 35 -14.23 7.29 -0.76
CA LYS A 35 -14.87 8.50 -1.31
C LYS A 35 -14.98 8.54 -2.85
N GLY A 36 -14.92 7.37 -3.50
CA GLY A 36 -14.98 7.24 -4.96
C GLY A 36 -13.60 7.16 -5.63
N ASP A 37 -12.50 7.24 -4.86
CA ASP A 37 -11.14 7.30 -5.40
C ASP A 37 -10.49 5.92 -5.58
N SER A 38 -11.26 4.84 -5.49
CA SER A 38 -10.73 3.46 -5.50
C SER A 38 -9.94 3.13 -6.77
N GLU A 39 -10.49 3.49 -7.95
CA GLU A 39 -9.84 3.28 -9.24
C GLU A 39 -8.54 4.10 -9.34
N TRP A 40 -8.58 5.36 -8.91
CA TRP A 40 -7.42 6.23 -8.90
C TRP A 40 -6.31 5.68 -7.98
N LEU A 41 -6.67 5.20 -6.78
CA LEU A 41 -5.71 4.59 -5.84
C LEU A 41 -5.02 3.36 -6.44
N ILE A 42 -5.79 2.45 -7.05
CA ILE A 42 -5.24 1.26 -7.71
C ILE A 42 -4.31 1.67 -8.84
N GLU A 43 -4.72 2.64 -9.68
CA GLU A 43 -3.90 3.14 -10.79
C GLU A 43 -2.57 3.73 -10.29
N GLN A 44 -2.61 4.55 -9.23
CA GLN A 44 -1.40 5.13 -8.66
C GLN A 44 -0.43 4.04 -8.17
N PHE A 45 -0.91 3.11 -7.34
CA PHE A 45 -0.03 2.09 -6.77
C PHE A 45 0.48 1.10 -7.84
N SER A 46 -0.37 0.70 -8.78
CA SER A 46 0.04 -0.19 -9.89
C SER A 46 1.05 0.48 -10.84
N SER A 47 1.07 1.81 -10.89
CA SER A 47 2.04 2.60 -11.67
C SER A 47 3.34 2.89 -10.91
N GLY A 48 3.50 2.37 -9.69
CA GLY A 48 4.68 2.61 -8.86
C GLY A 48 4.63 3.89 -8.00
N ASN A 49 3.50 4.59 -7.98
CA ASN A 49 3.33 5.80 -7.15
C ASN A 49 2.91 5.42 -5.73
N TYR A 50 3.87 4.98 -4.92
CA TYR A 50 3.64 4.49 -3.56
C TYR A 50 3.52 5.60 -2.52
N ILE A 51 2.42 6.36 -2.57
CA ILE A 51 2.10 7.39 -1.58
C ILE A 51 1.93 6.70 -0.20
N GLY A 52 2.67 7.18 0.81
CA GLY A 52 2.71 6.57 2.15
C GLY A 52 3.91 5.65 2.39
N LEU A 53 4.73 5.36 1.38
CA LEU A 53 5.94 4.55 1.52
C LEU A 53 6.91 5.08 2.59
N PRO A 54 7.23 6.39 2.66
CA PRO A 54 8.12 6.90 3.70
C PRO A 54 7.60 6.65 5.12
N LEU A 55 6.28 6.63 5.31
CA LEU A 55 5.69 6.30 6.60
C LEU A 55 5.82 4.81 6.89
N LEU A 56 5.54 3.93 5.93
CA LEU A 56 5.74 2.49 6.11
C LEU A 56 7.20 2.12 6.40
N GLN A 57 8.16 2.82 5.79
CA GLN A 57 9.59 2.70 6.09
C GLN A 57 9.93 3.24 7.49
N TRP A 58 9.37 4.40 7.87
CA TRP A 58 9.51 4.94 9.23
C TRP A 58 8.96 3.99 10.30
N TYR A 59 7.90 3.26 9.98
CA TYR A 59 7.36 2.20 10.81
C TYR A 59 8.12 0.89 10.65
N ASP A 60 9.33 0.84 10.10
CA ASP A 60 10.13 -0.35 9.76
C ASP A 60 9.32 -1.51 9.13
N MET A 61 8.23 -1.22 8.41
CA MET A 61 7.36 -2.24 7.80
C MET A 61 7.82 -2.61 6.40
N VAL A 62 8.47 -1.67 5.70
CA VAL A 62 8.93 -1.80 4.32
C VAL A 62 10.40 -1.43 4.26
N SER A 63 11.20 -2.14 3.47
CA SER A 63 12.63 -1.81 3.32
C SER A 63 12.88 -0.63 2.38
N GLU A 64 14.11 -0.13 2.38
CA GLU A 64 14.56 0.92 1.45
C GLU A 64 14.71 0.42 0.01
N SER A 65 14.96 -0.88 -0.18
CA SER A 65 15.01 -1.52 -1.49
C SER A 65 13.70 -2.23 -1.81
N ASP A 66 13.36 -2.27 -3.08
CA ASP A 66 12.25 -3.06 -3.60
C ASP A 66 12.55 -4.57 -3.58
N ASP A 67 11.51 -5.37 -3.74
CA ASP A 67 11.60 -6.81 -3.87
C ASP A 67 12.13 -7.16 -5.27
N PRO A 68 13.22 -7.96 -5.38
CA PRO A 68 13.84 -8.25 -6.67
C PRO A 68 12.99 -9.16 -7.58
N GLU A 69 12.03 -9.90 -7.01
CA GLU A 69 11.17 -10.81 -7.78
C GLU A 69 9.94 -10.09 -8.32
N THR A 70 9.32 -9.22 -7.51
CA THR A 70 8.07 -8.54 -7.91
C THR A 70 8.30 -7.11 -8.40
N GLY A 71 9.42 -6.47 -8.06
CA GLY A 71 9.67 -5.05 -8.30
C GLY A 71 8.82 -4.12 -7.42
N LEU A 72 8.06 -4.66 -6.46
CA LEU A 72 7.23 -3.90 -5.52
C LEU A 72 8.01 -3.54 -4.26
N PRO A 73 7.57 -2.53 -3.48
CA PRO A 73 8.13 -2.25 -2.17
C PRO A 73 8.14 -3.50 -1.29
N ARG A 74 9.32 -3.87 -0.81
CA ARG A 74 9.49 -5.11 -0.05
C ARG A 74 9.01 -4.94 1.38
N VAL A 75 7.88 -5.56 1.69
CA VAL A 75 7.32 -5.61 3.05
C VAL A 75 8.11 -6.60 3.89
N ILE A 76 8.76 -6.11 4.95
CA ILE A 76 9.58 -6.90 5.88
C ILE A 76 8.81 -7.30 7.14
N ARG A 77 7.71 -6.60 7.47
CA ARG A 77 6.74 -7.00 8.50
C ARG A 77 5.34 -6.47 8.18
N TRP A 78 4.33 -7.31 8.42
CA TRP A 78 2.94 -6.98 8.12
C TRP A 78 2.18 -6.32 9.28
N VAL A 79 2.64 -6.49 10.52
CA VAL A 79 1.97 -6.01 11.72
C VAL A 79 2.96 -5.20 12.57
N ARG A 80 2.47 -4.17 13.26
CA ARG A 80 3.24 -3.41 14.26
C ARG A 80 3.02 -4.02 15.64
N GLU A 81 4.10 -4.11 16.42
CA GLU A 81 4.03 -4.43 17.85
C GLU A 81 3.46 -3.26 18.67
#